data_AF-A0A8W8JZS8-F1
#
_entry.id   AF-A0A8W8JZS8-F1
#
_cell.length_a   1.000
_cell.length_b   1.000
_cell.length_c   1.000
_cell.angle_alpha   90.00
_cell.angle_beta   90.00
_cell.angle_gamma   90.00
#
_symmetry.space_group_name_H-M   'P 1'
#
loop_
_entity.id
_entity.type
_entity.pdbx_description
1 polymer ?
#
loop_
_entity_poly.entity_id
_entity_poly.type
_entity_poly.pdbx_seq_one_letter_code
_entity_poly.pdbx_strand_id
1 'polypeptide(L)'
;MAEKDEISSAETLKKFAQRITTSSTKERISLLENVRVCVSRPDFSENAVKGVLKFLSLTIGRYQDNRSRQAVRNLVKELAKSYPAATLKNVTSSLKSETEAQKKQVHASHGSSGDALFALTWTCIVFKEVWTANFKSDKNDLKNLVNVQCGLIYGALAAKCKSISDSTFRKMSSIFSVKKEVTAEYAQLLQDIEPSMYNLSAVAMLLKYLSKSKDQDLLTKLKVQLSEKS
;
A
#
# COMPACT_ATOMS: atom_id res chain seq x y z
N MET A 1 37.12 25.61 4.03
CA MET A 1 36.01 24.72 4.39
C MET A 1 35.28 24.40 3.10
N ALA A 2 35.37 23.17 2.60
CA ALA A 2 34.60 22.77 1.44
C ALA A 2 33.13 22.69 1.87
N GLU A 3 32.27 23.54 1.31
CA GLU A 3 30.84 23.28 1.25
C GLU A 3 30.68 21.86 0.69
N LYS A 4 30.16 20.94 1.50
CA LYS A 4 29.65 19.70 0.94
C LYS A 4 28.52 20.14 0.03
N ASP A 5 28.74 20.09 -1.28
CA ASP A 5 27.69 20.28 -2.30
C ASP A 5 26.49 19.42 -1.89
N GLU A 6 25.51 20.07 -1.28
CA GLU A 6 24.32 19.38 -0.82
C GLU A 6 23.50 19.09 -2.08
N ILE A 7 23.63 17.87 -2.59
CA ILE A 7 22.94 17.44 -3.82
C ILE A 7 21.45 17.81 -3.70
N SER A 8 20.99 18.67 -4.61
CA SER A 8 19.61 19.16 -4.62
C SER A 8 18.59 18.02 -4.70
N SER A 9 17.36 18.25 -4.23
CA SER A 9 16.29 17.25 -4.35
C SER A 9 16.02 16.91 -5.83
N ALA A 10 16.15 17.88 -6.73
CA ALA A 10 15.99 17.68 -8.17
C ALA A 10 17.00 16.68 -8.75
N GLU A 11 18.29 16.83 -8.43
CA GLU A 11 19.32 15.92 -8.94
C GLU A 11 19.16 14.51 -8.33
N THR A 12 18.81 14.44 -7.05
CA THR A 12 18.52 13.17 -6.36
C THR A 12 17.36 12.43 -7.02
N LEU A 13 16.26 13.13 -7.31
CA LEU A 13 15.08 12.58 -7.99
C LEU A 13 15.40 12.13 -9.43
N LYS A 14 16.25 12.88 -10.14
CA LYS A 14 16.71 12.49 -11.49
C LYS A 14 17.50 11.18 -11.45
N LYS A 15 18.48 11.06 -10.56
CA LYS A 15 19.27 9.82 -10.38
C LYS A 15 18.37 8.65 -9.99
N PHE A 16 17.43 8.89 -9.08
CA PHE A 16 16.44 7.89 -8.67
C PHE A 16 15.61 7.39 -9.86
N ALA A 17 15.01 8.29 -10.63
CA ALA A 17 14.18 7.94 -11.79
C ALA A 17 14.95 7.11 -12.84
N GLN A 18 16.23 7.41 -13.04
CA GLN A 18 17.08 6.72 -14.02
C GLN A 18 17.54 5.33 -13.55
N ARG A 19 17.74 5.12 -12.24
CA ARG A 19 18.51 3.98 -11.74
C ARG A 19 17.79 3.10 -10.74
N ILE A 20 16.56 3.42 -10.33
CA ILE A 20 15.85 2.62 -9.32
C ILE A 20 15.61 1.17 -9.76
N THR A 21 15.61 0.84 -11.04
CA THR A 21 15.47 -0.55 -11.51
C THR A 21 16.81 -1.31 -11.63
N THR A 22 17.92 -0.74 -11.13
CA THR A 22 19.24 -1.39 -11.06
C THR A 22 19.19 -2.73 -10.33
N SER A 23 20.03 -3.68 -10.75
CA SER A 23 20.22 -4.97 -10.08
C SER A 23 21.05 -4.89 -8.80
N SER A 24 21.83 -3.82 -8.63
CA SER A 24 22.70 -3.64 -7.45
C SER A 24 21.90 -3.33 -6.19
N THR A 25 21.93 -4.25 -5.21
CA THR A 25 21.26 -4.10 -3.91
C THR A 25 21.74 -2.90 -3.12
N LYS A 26 23.06 -2.70 -3.08
CA LYS A 26 23.65 -1.55 -2.39
C LYS A 26 23.18 -0.24 -3.02
N GLU A 27 23.17 -0.19 -4.34
CA GLU A 27 22.80 1.02 -5.08
C GLU A 27 21.32 1.38 -4.89
N ARG A 28 20.39 0.43 -5.08
CA ARG A 28 18.96 0.72 -4.88
C ARG A 28 18.62 1.20 -3.48
N ILE A 29 19.25 0.61 -2.44
CA ILE A 29 19.05 1.06 -1.06
C ILE A 29 19.56 2.50 -0.89
N SER A 30 20.72 2.83 -1.46
CA SER A 30 21.25 4.19 -1.43
C SER A 30 20.34 5.17 -2.16
N LEU A 31 19.82 4.82 -3.35
CA LEU A 31 18.88 5.66 -4.10
C LEU A 31 17.60 5.94 -3.29
N LEU A 32 17.04 4.91 -2.65
CA LEU A 32 15.85 5.02 -1.82
C LEU A 32 16.08 5.90 -0.58
N GLU A 33 17.22 5.74 0.10
CA GLU A 33 17.54 6.53 1.28
C GLU A 33 17.83 7.99 0.92
N ASN A 34 18.51 8.25 -0.20
CA ASN A 34 18.76 9.61 -0.66
C ASN A 34 17.44 10.36 -0.94
N VAL A 35 16.48 9.71 -1.60
CA VAL A 35 15.14 10.29 -1.80
C VAL A 35 14.44 10.50 -0.47
N ARG A 36 14.53 9.54 0.45
CA ARG A 36 13.91 9.63 1.77
C ARG A 36 14.40 10.84 2.56
N VAL A 37 15.70 11.14 2.53
CA VAL A 37 16.27 12.35 3.14
C VAL A 37 15.68 13.62 2.50
N CYS A 38 15.51 13.61 1.18
CA CYS A 38 14.94 14.75 0.44
C CYS A 38 13.47 15.03 0.79
N VAL A 39 12.68 14.05 1.24
CA VAL A 39 11.25 14.23 1.56
C VAL A 39 11.03 15.35 2.60
N SER A 40 11.98 15.55 3.50
CA SER A 40 11.90 16.59 4.54
C SER A 40 12.38 17.98 4.11
N ARG A 41 12.92 18.10 2.90
CA ARG A 41 13.53 19.35 2.43
C ARG A 41 12.48 20.31 1.84
N PRO A 42 12.65 21.63 1.99
CA PRO A 42 11.71 22.61 1.45
C PRO A 42 11.56 22.57 -0.08
N ASP A 43 12.57 22.09 -0.80
CA ASP A 43 12.57 21.97 -2.27
C ASP A 43 11.88 20.69 -2.78
N PHE A 44 11.37 19.83 -1.89
CA PHE A 44 10.61 18.64 -2.25
C PHE A 44 9.12 18.99 -2.42
N SER A 45 8.57 18.73 -3.60
CA SER A 45 7.20 19.10 -3.96
C SER A 45 6.22 17.92 -3.93
N GLU A 46 4.92 18.20 -3.84
CA GLU A 46 3.90 17.17 -4.02
C GLU A 46 3.97 16.48 -5.39
N ASN A 47 4.43 17.19 -6.43
CA ASN A 47 4.66 16.61 -7.75
C ASN A 47 5.79 15.56 -7.73
N ALA A 48 6.80 15.75 -6.88
CA ALA A 48 7.85 14.75 -6.68
C ALA A 48 7.28 13.46 -6.07
N VAL A 49 6.32 13.53 -5.14
CA VAL A 49 5.63 12.36 -4.56
C VAL A 49 5.03 11.48 -5.65
N LYS A 50 4.34 12.09 -6.62
CA LYS A 50 3.76 11.39 -7.79
C LYS A 50 4.84 10.67 -8.60
N GLY A 51 5.93 11.36 -8.92
CA GLY A 51 7.06 10.78 -9.66
C GLY A 51 7.67 9.60 -8.92
N VAL A 52 7.95 9.77 -7.62
CA VAL A 52 8.56 8.73 -6.78
C VAL A 52 7.69 7.48 -6.75
N LEU A 53 6.39 7.61 -6.45
CA LEU A 53 5.48 6.45 -6.36
C LEU A 53 5.31 5.73 -7.71
N LYS A 54 5.29 6.47 -8.83
CA LYS A 54 5.25 5.89 -10.18
C LYS A 54 6.51 5.07 -10.48
N PHE A 55 7.69 5.58 -10.15
CA PHE A 55 8.94 4.84 -10.37
C PHE A 55 9.12 3.69 -9.37
N LEU A 56 8.63 3.84 -8.14
CA LEU A 56 8.61 2.76 -7.16
C LEU A 56 7.76 1.58 -7.67
N SER A 57 6.60 1.81 -8.30
CA SER A 57 5.75 0.69 -8.75
C SER A 57 6.45 -0.21 -9.78
N LEU A 58 7.43 0.31 -10.53
CA LEU A 58 8.29 -0.49 -11.40
C LEU A 58 9.15 -1.52 -10.62
N THR A 59 9.31 -1.38 -9.31
CA THR A 59 10.14 -2.27 -8.49
C THR A 59 9.42 -3.53 -7.99
N ILE A 60 8.07 -3.57 -8.06
CA ILE A 60 7.23 -4.57 -7.37
C ILE A 60 7.60 -6.01 -7.75
N GLY A 61 7.78 -6.31 -9.04
CA GLY A 61 8.25 -7.64 -9.50
C GLY A 61 9.78 -7.79 -9.62
N ARG A 62 10.55 -6.71 -9.42
CA ARG A 62 12.01 -6.72 -9.60
C ARG A 62 12.75 -6.96 -8.28
N TYR A 63 12.24 -6.37 -7.19
CA TYR A 63 12.88 -6.49 -5.89
C TYR A 63 12.32 -7.70 -5.17
N GLN A 64 13.13 -8.74 -5.03
CA GLN A 64 12.73 -9.99 -4.37
C GLN A 64 13.37 -10.18 -2.98
N ASP A 65 14.37 -9.38 -2.63
CA ASP A 65 15.02 -9.41 -1.32
C ASP A 65 14.35 -8.50 -0.28
N ASN A 66 14.53 -8.86 0.99
CA ASN A 66 13.93 -8.14 2.11
C ASN A 66 14.52 -6.74 2.34
N ARG A 67 15.81 -6.51 2.06
CA ARG A 67 16.47 -5.24 2.39
C ARG A 67 15.95 -4.11 1.51
N SER A 68 15.84 -4.35 0.21
CA SER A 68 15.30 -3.35 -0.72
C SER A 68 13.81 -3.16 -0.56
N ARG A 69 13.05 -4.25 -0.36
CA ARG A 69 11.63 -4.13 0.00
C ARG A 69 11.44 -3.31 1.29
N GLN A 70 12.32 -3.45 2.28
CA GLN A 70 12.29 -2.64 3.49
C GLN A 70 12.61 -1.17 3.22
N ALA A 71 13.63 -0.86 2.41
CA ALA A 71 13.97 0.51 2.06
C ALA A 71 12.80 1.22 1.33
N VAL A 72 12.11 0.52 0.43
CA VAL A 72 10.88 1.04 -0.21
C VAL A 72 9.79 1.31 0.82
N ARG A 73 9.54 0.37 1.76
CA ARG A 73 8.56 0.58 2.84
C ARG A 73 8.87 1.81 3.68
N ASN A 74 10.14 2.05 3.99
CA ASN A 74 10.57 3.23 4.75
C ASN A 74 10.29 4.52 3.97
N LEU A 75 10.62 4.55 2.67
CA LEU A 75 10.33 5.71 1.82
C LEU A 75 8.83 5.98 1.69
N VAL A 76 8.00 4.95 1.44
CA VAL A 76 6.54 5.10 1.37
C VAL A 76 5.98 5.65 2.68
N LYS A 77 6.50 5.19 3.83
CA LYS A 77 6.11 5.70 5.15
C LYS A 77 6.48 7.18 5.32
N GLU A 78 7.68 7.57 4.91
CA GLU A 78 8.15 8.97 4.98
C GLU A 78 7.29 9.90 4.11
N LEU A 79 6.96 9.46 2.90
CA LEU A 79 6.06 10.18 2.00
C LEU A 79 4.66 10.32 2.60
N ALA A 80 4.11 9.24 3.17
CA ALA A 80 2.77 9.25 3.77
C ALA A 80 2.68 10.18 5.00
N LYS A 81 3.77 10.36 5.74
CA LYS A 81 3.84 11.29 6.86
C LYS A 81 3.96 12.74 6.42
N SER A 82 4.85 13.00 5.47
CA SER A 82 5.19 14.38 5.07
C SER A 82 4.20 14.95 4.06
N TYR A 83 3.63 14.09 3.21
CA TYR A 83 2.68 14.45 2.14
C TYR A 83 1.49 13.47 2.12
N PRO A 84 0.65 13.43 3.16
CA PRO A 84 -0.41 12.42 3.31
C PRO A 84 -1.42 12.43 2.15
N ALA A 85 -1.90 13.62 1.76
CA ALA A 85 -2.86 13.79 0.66
C ALA A 85 -2.29 13.29 -0.67
N ALA A 86 -1.12 13.83 -1.05
CA ALA A 86 -0.46 13.47 -2.29
C ALA A 86 -0.08 11.98 -2.33
N THR A 87 0.38 11.41 -1.21
CA THR A 87 0.74 10.00 -1.14
C THR A 87 -0.47 9.10 -1.27
N LEU A 88 -1.58 9.40 -0.59
CA LEU A 88 -2.85 8.66 -0.69
C LEU A 88 -3.33 8.58 -2.15
N LYS A 89 -3.41 9.73 -2.82
CA LYS A 89 -3.86 9.81 -4.20
C LYS A 89 -2.92 9.09 -5.16
N ASN A 90 -1.61 9.33 -5.02
CA ASN A 90 -0.62 8.85 -5.99
C ASN A 90 -0.19 7.39 -5.78
N VAL A 91 -0.26 6.83 -4.56
CA VAL A 91 0.01 5.40 -4.35
C VAL A 91 -1.10 4.58 -5.01
N THR A 92 -2.34 5.05 -4.87
CA THR A 92 -3.52 4.43 -5.47
C THR A 92 -3.39 4.40 -6.98
N SER A 93 -3.10 5.54 -7.61
CA SER A 93 -2.93 5.62 -9.06
C SER A 93 -1.74 4.79 -9.57
N SER A 94 -0.62 4.78 -8.85
CA SER A 94 0.60 4.05 -9.25
C SER A 94 0.46 2.53 -9.18
N LEU A 95 -0.47 2.03 -8.35
CA LEU A 95 -0.72 0.59 -8.17
C LEU A 95 -1.91 0.06 -8.97
N LYS A 96 -2.65 0.91 -9.71
CA LYS A 96 -3.81 0.47 -10.50
C LYS A 96 -3.43 -0.60 -11.52
N SER A 97 -2.36 -0.40 -12.29
CA SER A 97 -1.93 -1.37 -13.31
C SER A 97 -1.53 -2.71 -12.71
N GLU A 98 -0.81 -2.69 -11.58
CA GLU A 98 -0.45 -3.90 -10.84
C GLU A 98 -1.69 -4.64 -10.34
N THR A 99 -2.65 -3.89 -9.77
CA THR A 99 -3.91 -4.46 -9.27
C THR A 99 -4.70 -5.15 -10.39
N GLU A 100 -4.80 -4.51 -11.56
CA GLU A 100 -5.48 -5.09 -12.72
C GLU A 100 -4.73 -6.29 -13.30
N ALA A 101 -3.39 -6.28 -13.27
CA ALA A 101 -2.60 -7.46 -13.64
C ALA A 101 -2.89 -8.64 -12.72
N GLN A 102 -2.95 -8.42 -11.40
CA GLN A 102 -3.26 -9.47 -10.42
C GLN A 102 -4.67 -10.04 -10.58
N LYS A 103 -5.67 -9.21 -10.94
CA LYS A 103 -7.05 -9.66 -11.21
C LYS A 103 -7.17 -10.52 -12.46
N LYS A 104 -6.33 -10.28 -13.47
CA LYS A 104 -6.31 -11.00 -14.76
C LYS A 104 -5.39 -12.23 -14.74
N GLN A 105 -4.62 -12.43 -13.67
CA GLN A 105 -3.64 -13.50 -13.54
C GLN A 105 -4.35 -14.87 -13.51
N VAL A 106 -4.23 -15.64 -14.59
CA VAL A 106 -4.84 -16.98 -14.69
C VAL A 106 -4.10 -18.00 -13.81
N HIS A 107 -2.78 -17.92 -13.74
CA HIS A 107 -1.93 -18.81 -12.95
C HIS A 107 -1.11 -18.02 -11.94
N ALA A 108 -1.60 -17.92 -10.72
CA ALA A 108 -0.87 -17.28 -9.64
C ALA A 108 0.29 -18.16 -9.16
N SER A 109 1.45 -17.53 -8.92
CA SER A 109 2.65 -18.16 -8.39
C SER A 109 3.02 -17.57 -7.04
N HIS A 110 3.95 -18.22 -6.32
CA HIS A 110 4.51 -17.64 -5.10
C HIS A 110 5.10 -16.23 -5.34
N GLY A 111 5.77 -16.03 -6.48
CA GLY A 111 6.34 -14.74 -6.87
C GLY A 111 5.25 -13.68 -7.07
N SER A 112 4.25 -13.95 -7.92
CA SER A 112 3.20 -12.97 -8.21
C SER A 112 2.35 -12.62 -6.99
N SER A 113 2.04 -13.61 -6.14
CA SER A 113 1.34 -13.35 -4.87
C SER A 113 2.23 -12.62 -3.87
N GLY A 114 3.55 -12.85 -3.89
CA GLY A 114 4.52 -12.10 -3.10
C GLY A 114 4.63 -10.63 -3.52
N ASP A 115 4.54 -10.37 -4.82
CA ASP A 115 4.54 -9.03 -5.40
C ASP A 115 3.24 -8.28 -5.06
N ALA A 116 2.09 -8.94 -5.16
CA ALA A 116 0.81 -8.42 -4.70
C ALA A 116 0.81 -8.07 -3.20
N LEU A 117 1.37 -8.94 -2.36
CA LEU A 117 1.55 -8.66 -0.93
C LEU A 117 2.51 -7.48 -0.68
N PHE A 118 3.56 -7.36 -1.48
CA PHE A 118 4.51 -6.27 -1.34
C PHE A 118 3.85 -4.92 -1.68
N ALA A 119 3.10 -4.85 -2.78
CA ALA A 119 2.29 -3.69 -3.15
C ALA A 119 1.20 -3.39 -2.10
N LEU A 120 0.50 -4.41 -1.61
CA LEU A 120 -0.50 -4.27 -0.54
C LEU A 120 0.11 -3.65 0.72
N THR A 121 1.36 -4.00 1.04
CA THR A 121 2.03 -3.42 2.22
C THR A 121 2.14 -1.90 2.13
N TRP A 122 2.28 -1.33 0.92
CA TRP A 122 2.35 0.13 0.76
C TRP A 122 1.00 0.78 1.05
N THR A 123 -0.08 0.22 0.53
CA THR A 123 -1.43 0.74 0.79
C THR A 123 -1.79 0.62 2.27
N CYS A 124 -1.37 -0.46 2.95
CA CYS A 124 -1.55 -0.58 4.40
C CYS A 124 -0.78 0.48 5.18
N ILE A 125 0.45 0.83 4.77
CA ILE A 125 1.22 1.92 5.39
C ILE A 125 0.47 3.24 5.23
N VAL A 126 0.10 3.58 4.00
CA VAL A 126 -0.56 4.86 3.69
C VAL A 126 -1.89 4.99 4.42
N PHE A 127 -2.72 3.94 4.41
CA PHE A 127 -4.00 3.93 5.13
C PHE A 127 -3.80 4.17 6.63
N LYS A 128 -2.83 3.51 7.27
CA LYS A 128 -2.54 3.72 8.70
C LYS A 128 -2.09 5.13 9.03
N GLU A 129 -1.22 5.71 8.20
CA GLU A 129 -0.67 7.04 8.46
C GLU A 129 -1.77 8.11 8.35
N VAL A 130 -2.73 7.98 7.41
CA VAL A 130 -3.92 8.85 7.34
C VAL A 130 -4.66 8.88 8.69
N TRP A 131 -4.88 7.72 9.30
CA TRP A 131 -5.59 7.61 10.58
C TRP A 131 -4.76 7.96 11.82
N THR A 132 -3.46 7.74 11.76
CA THR A 132 -2.54 8.04 12.87
C THR A 132 -2.29 9.54 12.96
N ALA A 133 -2.13 10.21 11.81
CA ALA A 133 -1.94 11.66 11.74
C ALA A 133 -3.23 12.47 11.90
N ASN A 134 -4.40 11.81 12.08
CA ASN A 134 -5.73 12.43 12.02
C ASN A 134 -5.90 13.31 10.76
N PHE A 135 -5.30 12.90 9.65
CA PHE A 135 -5.37 13.64 8.40
C PHE A 135 -6.78 13.54 7.83
N LYS A 136 -7.40 14.69 7.53
CA LYS A 136 -8.73 14.74 6.91
C LYS A 136 -8.61 14.36 5.43
N SER A 137 -8.63 13.07 5.15
CA SER A 137 -8.60 12.52 3.80
C SER A 137 -9.93 12.68 3.07
N ASP A 138 -9.85 12.86 1.76
CA ASP A 138 -11.02 12.74 0.88
C ASP A 138 -11.56 11.30 0.90
N LYS A 139 -12.89 11.17 1.09
CA LYS A 139 -13.54 9.86 1.20
C LYS A 139 -13.43 9.05 -0.10
N ASN A 140 -13.46 9.69 -1.27
CA ASN A 140 -13.27 9.00 -2.54
C ASN A 140 -11.83 8.52 -2.72
N ASP A 141 -10.83 9.28 -2.27
CA ASP A 141 -9.44 8.83 -2.30
C ASP A 141 -9.21 7.61 -1.40
N LEU A 142 -9.78 7.59 -0.19
CA LEU A 142 -9.78 6.40 0.67
C LEU A 142 -10.50 5.22 0.02
N LYS A 143 -11.68 5.46 -0.55
CA LYS A 143 -12.45 4.42 -1.27
C LYS A 143 -11.64 3.81 -2.41
N ASN A 144 -10.94 4.64 -3.18
CA ASN A 144 -10.08 4.18 -4.27
C ASN A 144 -8.89 3.34 -3.74
N LEU A 145 -8.30 3.74 -2.61
CA LEU A 145 -7.23 2.98 -1.96
C LEU A 145 -7.73 1.59 -1.50
N VAL A 146 -8.93 1.53 -0.89
CA VAL A 146 -9.55 0.26 -0.47
C VAL A 146 -9.88 -0.63 -1.69
N ASN A 147 -10.33 -0.06 -2.80
CA ASN A 147 -10.56 -0.83 -4.03
C ASN A 147 -9.27 -1.45 -4.58
N VAL A 148 -8.16 -0.70 -4.54
CA VAL A 148 -6.82 -1.23 -4.86
C VAL A 148 -6.44 -2.36 -3.89
N GLN A 149 -6.70 -2.19 -2.59
CA GLN A 149 -6.47 -3.24 -1.59
C GLN A 149 -7.24 -4.52 -1.90
N CYS A 150 -8.51 -4.44 -2.32
CA CYS A 150 -9.30 -5.62 -2.70
C CYS A 150 -8.59 -6.48 -3.75
N GLY A 151 -8.15 -5.87 -4.87
CA GLY A 151 -7.46 -6.61 -5.92
C GLY A 151 -6.09 -7.15 -5.51
N LEU A 152 -5.33 -6.39 -4.71
CA LEU A 152 -4.02 -6.84 -4.22
C LEU A 152 -4.15 -7.96 -3.17
N ILE A 153 -5.17 -7.92 -2.30
CA ILE A 153 -5.48 -9.01 -1.38
C ILE A 153 -5.85 -10.26 -2.18
N TYR A 154 -6.71 -10.14 -3.18
CA TYR A 154 -7.05 -11.25 -4.08
C TYR A 154 -5.78 -11.87 -4.70
N GLY A 155 -4.91 -11.05 -5.31
CA GLY A 155 -3.65 -11.52 -5.90
C GLY A 155 -2.71 -12.19 -4.89
N ALA A 156 -2.61 -11.64 -3.68
CA ALA A 156 -1.77 -12.19 -2.61
C ALA A 156 -2.26 -13.57 -2.10
N LEU A 157 -3.56 -13.85 -2.22
CA LEU A 157 -4.15 -15.13 -1.82
C LEU A 157 -4.26 -16.14 -2.96
N ALA A 158 -4.14 -15.69 -4.21
CA ALA A 158 -4.42 -16.50 -5.40
C ALA A 158 -3.54 -17.77 -5.50
N ALA A 159 -2.26 -17.71 -5.11
CA ALA A 159 -1.37 -18.88 -5.12
C ALA A 159 -1.60 -19.86 -3.95
N LYS A 160 -2.55 -19.57 -3.04
CA LYS A 160 -2.87 -20.38 -1.85
C LYS A 160 -1.66 -20.68 -0.96
N CYS A 161 -0.63 -19.85 -1.01
CA CYS A 161 0.55 -19.98 -0.18
C CYS A 161 0.24 -19.51 1.25
N LYS A 162 0.42 -20.41 2.23
CA LYS A 162 0.09 -20.14 3.63
C LYS A 162 0.89 -18.98 4.22
N SER A 163 2.20 -18.91 3.98
CA SER A 163 3.07 -17.86 4.53
C SER A 163 2.69 -16.47 4.02
N ILE A 164 2.32 -16.37 2.74
CA ILE A 164 1.83 -15.14 2.11
C ILE A 164 0.46 -14.79 2.69
N SER A 165 -0.47 -15.76 2.75
CA SER A 165 -1.82 -15.56 3.30
C SER A 165 -1.80 -15.07 4.75
N ASP A 166 -0.95 -15.65 5.58
CA ASP A 166 -0.76 -15.25 6.97
C ASP A 166 -0.14 -13.84 7.05
N SER A 167 0.78 -13.51 6.15
CA SER A 167 1.35 -12.15 6.05
C SER A 167 0.33 -11.12 5.61
N THR A 168 -0.49 -11.42 4.59
CA THR A 168 -1.62 -10.61 4.14
C THR A 168 -2.56 -10.30 5.29
N PHE A 169 -2.98 -11.35 6.02
CA PHE A 169 -3.86 -11.17 7.18
C PHE A 169 -3.21 -10.29 8.26
N ARG A 170 -1.91 -10.48 8.57
CA ARG A 170 -1.19 -9.62 9.51
C ARG A 170 -1.17 -8.16 9.07
N LYS A 171 -0.95 -7.89 7.77
CA LYS A 171 -0.95 -6.52 7.24
C LYS A 171 -2.32 -5.86 7.38
N MET A 172 -3.39 -6.54 6.99
CA MET A 172 -4.75 -6.03 7.14
C MET A 172 -5.14 -5.84 8.60
N SER A 173 -4.89 -6.84 9.46
CA SER A 173 -5.17 -6.76 10.90
C SER A 173 -4.47 -5.58 11.55
N SER A 174 -3.26 -5.26 11.08
CA SER A 174 -2.50 -4.15 11.64
C SER A 174 -3.07 -2.77 11.27
N ILE A 175 -3.90 -2.66 10.23
CA ILE A 175 -4.69 -1.45 9.94
C ILE A 175 -5.87 -1.38 10.91
N PHE A 176 -6.63 -2.47 11.01
CA PHE A 176 -7.84 -2.54 11.83
C PHE A 176 -7.56 -2.31 13.32
N SER A 177 -6.37 -2.73 13.79
CA SER A 177 -5.93 -2.52 15.16
C SER A 177 -5.49 -1.09 15.49
N VAL A 178 -5.54 -0.14 14.55
CA VAL A 178 -5.13 1.25 14.81
C VAL A 178 -6.10 1.94 15.77
N LYS A 179 -7.41 1.92 15.45
CA LYS A 179 -8.51 2.39 16.30
C LYS A 179 -9.78 1.62 15.94
N LYS A 180 -10.80 1.59 16.80
CA LYS A 180 -12.05 0.86 16.51
C LYS A 180 -12.79 1.45 15.30
N GLU A 181 -12.78 2.77 15.18
CA GLU A 181 -13.40 3.56 14.12
C GLU A 181 -12.80 3.21 12.74
N VAL A 182 -11.51 2.86 12.70
CA VAL A 182 -10.83 2.44 11.47
C VAL A 182 -11.47 1.20 10.87
N THR A 183 -11.84 0.24 11.72
CA THR A 183 -12.45 -1.02 11.29
C THR A 183 -13.84 -0.77 10.73
N ALA A 184 -14.63 0.09 11.39
CA ALA A 184 -15.97 0.49 10.93
C ALA A 184 -15.91 1.29 9.62
N GLU A 185 -14.99 2.25 9.49
CA GLU A 185 -14.83 3.02 8.25
C GLU A 185 -14.40 2.11 7.09
N TYR A 186 -13.44 1.21 7.32
CA TYR A 186 -13.00 0.27 6.27
C TYR A 186 -14.16 -0.61 5.80
N ALA A 187 -15.02 -1.05 6.74
CA ALA A 187 -16.22 -1.81 6.43
C ALA A 187 -17.21 -1.00 5.59
N GLN A 188 -17.42 0.28 5.91
CA GLN A 188 -18.28 1.17 5.14
C GLN A 188 -17.70 1.43 3.73
N LEU A 189 -16.41 1.70 3.62
CA LEU A 189 -15.74 1.91 2.33
C LEU A 189 -15.85 0.67 1.44
N LEU A 190 -15.74 -0.55 2.00
CA LEU A 190 -15.98 -1.79 1.26
C LEU A 190 -17.40 -1.89 0.71
N GLN A 191 -18.40 -1.38 1.43
CA GLN A 191 -19.80 -1.37 0.99
C GLN A 191 -20.07 -0.32 -0.10
N ASP A 192 -19.33 0.78 -0.06
CA ASP A 192 -19.45 1.90 -0.99
C ASP A 192 -18.70 1.64 -2.32
N ILE A 193 -17.83 0.62 -2.38
CA ILE A 193 -17.15 0.19 -3.61
C ILE A 193 -18.07 -0.66 -4.46
N GLU A 194 -17.93 -0.55 -5.78
CA GLU A 194 -18.66 -1.36 -6.76
C GLU A 194 -18.50 -2.87 -6.46
N PRO A 195 -19.62 -3.62 -6.37
CA PRO A 195 -19.59 -5.06 -6.13
C PRO A 195 -18.73 -5.80 -7.15
N SER A 196 -17.82 -6.63 -6.66
CA SER A 196 -16.96 -7.45 -7.50
C SER A 196 -16.49 -8.69 -6.73
N MET A 197 -16.25 -9.80 -7.43
CA MET A 197 -15.71 -11.03 -6.85
C MET A 197 -14.37 -10.80 -6.12
N TYR A 198 -13.58 -9.81 -6.54
CA TYR A 198 -12.29 -9.48 -5.93
C TYR A 198 -12.45 -8.87 -4.53
N ASN A 199 -13.60 -8.25 -4.23
CA ASN A 199 -13.87 -7.63 -2.93
C ASN A 199 -14.04 -8.68 -1.83
N LEU A 200 -14.49 -9.89 -2.19
CA LEU A 200 -14.76 -10.98 -1.23
C LEU A 200 -13.53 -11.34 -0.40
N SER A 201 -12.33 -11.23 -0.97
CA SER A 201 -11.10 -11.52 -0.25
C SER A 201 -10.83 -10.48 0.85
N ALA A 202 -11.12 -9.21 0.61
CA ALA A 202 -11.01 -8.16 1.62
C ALA A 202 -12.09 -8.32 2.71
N VAL A 203 -13.33 -8.63 2.30
CA VAL A 203 -14.44 -8.93 3.22
C VAL A 203 -14.07 -10.11 4.13
N ALA A 204 -13.53 -11.20 3.58
CA ALA A 204 -13.11 -12.36 4.35
C ALA A 204 -12.01 -12.00 5.37
N MET A 205 -11.05 -11.15 5.00
CA MET A 205 -10.01 -10.68 5.93
C MET A 205 -10.59 -9.85 7.08
N LEU A 206 -11.55 -8.98 6.79
CA LEU A 206 -12.26 -8.18 7.79
C LEU A 206 -13.08 -9.06 8.74
N LEU A 207 -13.91 -9.97 8.21
CA LEU A 207 -14.70 -10.90 9.01
C LEU A 207 -13.82 -11.79 9.90
N LYS A 208 -12.70 -12.27 9.36
CA LYS A 208 -11.71 -13.06 10.12
C LYS A 208 -11.08 -12.23 11.24
N TYR A 209 -10.80 -10.94 11.02
CA TYR A 209 -10.30 -10.06 12.06
C TYR A 209 -11.34 -9.84 13.16
N LEU A 210 -12.57 -9.47 12.80
CA LEU A 210 -13.68 -9.22 13.74
C LEU A 210 -14.01 -10.45 14.59
N SER A 211 -14.02 -11.63 13.98
CA SER A 211 -14.23 -12.89 14.68
C SER A 211 -13.15 -13.16 15.74
N LYS A 212 -11.91 -12.70 15.50
CA LYS A 212 -10.79 -12.83 16.45
C LYS A 212 -10.76 -11.72 17.50
N SER A 213 -11.18 -10.49 17.16
CA SER A 213 -11.22 -9.35 18.09
C SER A 213 -12.42 -9.38 19.03
N LYS A 214 -13.37 -10.32 18.83
CA LYS A 214 -14.63 -10.45 19.57
C LYS A 214 -15.55 -9.23 19.45
N ASP A 215 -15.42 -8.46 18.38
CA ASP A 215 -16.35 -7.37 18.04
C ASP A 215 -17.58 -7.96 17.35
N GLN A 216 -18.49 -8.52 18.16
CA GLN A 216 -19.66 -9.26 17.68
C GLN A 216 -20.72 -8.35 17.04
N ASP A 217 -20.81 -7.10 17.46
CA ASP A 217 -21.81 -6.15 16.98
C ASP A 217 -21.53 -5.78 15.51
N LEU A 218 -20.30 -5.35 15.21
CA LEU A 218 -19.91 -5.03 13.84
C LEU A 218 -19.88 -6.28 12.95
N LEU A 219 -19.50 -7.44 13.51
CA LEU A 219 -19.53 -8.71 12.80
C LEU A 219 -20.96 -9.10 12.38
N THR A 220 -21.92 -8.97 13.29
CA THR A 220 -23.33 -9.30 13.03
C THR A 220 -23.90 -8.35 11.99
N LYS A 221 -23.66 -7.04 12.14
CA LYS A 221 -24.09 -6.02 11.16
C LYS A 221 -23.57 -6.32 9.76
N LEU A 222 -22.28 -6.63 9.63
CA LEU A 222 -21.68 -6.94 8.32
C LEU A 222 -22.22 -8.23 7.70
N LYS A 223 -22.48 -9.26 8.51
CA LYS A 223 -23.08 -10.51 8.01
C LYS A 223 -24.48 -10.28 7.45
N VAL A 224 -25.32 -9.53 8.17
CA VAL A 224 -26.69 -9.19 7.72
C VAL A 224 -26.65 -8.42 6.40
N GLN A 225 -25.81 -7.39 6.31
CA GLN A 225 -25.68 -6.57 5.10
C GLN A 225 -25.14 -7.35 3.90
N LEU A 226 -24.33 -8.39 4.12
CA LEU A 226 -23.86 -9.27 3.06
C LEU A 226 -24.94 -10.24 2.58
N SER A 227 -25.81 -10.72 3.48
CA SER A 227 -26.94 -11.60 3.11
C SER A 227 -28.11 -10.87 2.44
N GLU A 228 -28.28 -9.57 2.67
CA GLU A 228 -29.34 -8.77 2.03
C GLU A 228 -29.00 -8.36 0.58
N LYS A 229 -27.73 -8.47 0.18
CA LYS A 229 -27.23 -8.12 -1.17
C LYS A 229 -27.02 -9.33 -2.09
N SER A 230 -27.24 -10.55 -1.60
CA SER A 230 -27.15 -11.81 -2.35
C SER A 230 -28.51 -12.30 -2.78
#